data_AF-A0A9E5G327-F1
#
_entry.id   AF-A0A9E5G327-F1
#
_cell.length_a   1.000
_cell.length_b   1.000
_cell.length_c   1.000
_cell.angle_alpha   90.00
_cell.angle_beta   90.00
_cell.angle_gamma   90.00
#
_symmetry.space_group_name_H-M   'P 1'
#
loop_
_entity.id
_entity.type
_entity.pdbx_description
1 polymer ?
#
loop_
_entity_poly.entity_id
_entity_poly.type
_entity_poly.pdbx_seq_one_letter_code
_entity_poly.pdbx_strand_id
1 'polypeptide(L)'
;MIDRKGEHAMGLIKKTICPKCGQEYSVLRADCPYCGARQQKQSARTASSSDSVRKGTTAAARAEVNTQWQFILGLCLVAAVIIAVIILITSTINGDYETAAPSPSAVETLTPSPSPTATPTPTPTVESVTITFLGQEKTEFATSIGNTTALDATVYPLDVEGAIEWSSSDESILTVDENGVVTAVGAGWASVIARCYGAAAQCKVLVR
;
A
#
# COMPACT_ATOMS: atom_id res chain seq x y z
N MET A 1 33.04 -56.51 26.15
CA MET A 1 33.09 -55.30 27.01
C MET A 1 34.44 -54.64 26.82
N ILE A 2 34.64 -53.36 26.62
CA ILE A 2 33.83 -52.17 26.28
C ILE A 2 34.84 -51.23 25.62
N ASP A 3 34.44 -50.63 24.49
CA ASP A 3 35.09 -49.50 23.84
C ASP A 3 35.62 -48.43 24.80
N ARG A 4 36.85 -47.94 24.55
CA ARG A 4 37.21 -46.54 24.83
C ARG A 4 37.74 -45.88 23.57
N LYS A 5 36.77 -45.53 22.73
CA LYS A 5 36.87 -44.57 21.63
C LYS A 5 36.34 -43.24 22.18
N GLY A 6 37.17 -42.20 22.19
CA GLY A 6 36.88 -40.86 22.74
C GLY A 6 38.10 -40.36 23.49
N GLU A 7 38.70 -39.21 23.19
CA GLU A 7 38.11 -37.93 22.84
C GLU A 7 39.02 -37.16 21.88
N HIS A 8 38.65 -37.07 20.60
CA HIS A 8 39.11 -35.98 19.74
C HIS A 8 38.25 -34.75 20.05
N ALA A 9 38.59 -34.02 21.11
CA ALA A 9 38.02 -32.72 21.39
C ALA A 9 38.62 -31.65 20.44
N MET A 10 38.34 -31.76 19.14
CA MET A 10 38.54 -30.66 18.18
C MET A 10 37.36 -29.70 18.33
N GLY A 11 37.36 -28.96 19.44
CA GLY A 11 36.46 -27.84 19.64
C GLY A 11 36.68 -26.82 18.51
N LEU A 12 35.61 -26.46 17.80
CA LEU A 12 35.59 -25.41 16.80
C LEU A 12 36.14 -24.12 17.42
N ILE A 13 37.41 -23.83 17.20
CA ILE A 13 38.02 -22.58 17.65
C ILE A 13 37.34 -21.47 16.85
N LYS A 14 36.45 -20.71 17.51
CA LYS A 14 35.78 -19.56 16.89
C LYS A 14 36.86 -18.61 16.36
N LYS A 15 36.71 -18.22 15.10
CA LYS A 15 37.58 -17.25 14.44
C LYS A 15 36.87 -15.90 14.37
N THR A 16 37.65 -14.83 14.42
CA THR A 16 37.19 -13.46 14.24
C THR A 16 38.15 -12.70 13.34
N ILE A 17 37.66 -11.65 12.70
CA ILE A 17 38.45 -10.78 11.85
C ILE A 17 38.90 -9.57 12.68
N CYS A 18 40.18 -9.19 12.56
CA CYS A 18 40.70 -7.99 13.22
C CYS A 18 40.13 -6.73 12.54
N PRO A 19 39.49 -5.80 13.28
CA PRO A 19 38.98 -4.56 12.69
C PRO A 19 40.08 -3.61 12.20
N LYS A 20 41.34 -3.80 12.65
CA LYS A 20 42.47 -2.93 12.27
C LYS A 20 43.21 -3.43 11.02
N CYS A 21 43.44 -4.75 10.89
CA CYS A 21 44.26 -5.30 9.80
C CYS A 21 43.52 -6.31 8.89
N GLY A 22 42.26 -6.64 9.18
CA GLY A 22 41.45 -7.55 8.36
C GLY A 22 41.87 -9.03 8.38
N GLN A 23 42.91 -9.39 9.13
CA GLN A 23 43.37 -10.78 9.23
C GLN A 23 42.47 -11.58 10.17
N GLU A 24 42.20 -12.83 9.79
CA GLU A 24 41.42 -13.78 10.58
C GLU A 24 42.31 -14.43 11.66
N TYR A 25 41.84 -14.44 12.90
CA TYR A 25 42.56 -15.07 14.01
C TYR A 25 41.59 -15.65 15.06
N SER A 26 42.11 -16.49 15.95
CA SER A 26 41.33 -17.13 17.01
C SER A 26 40.86 -16.13 18.07
N VAL A 27 39.58 -16.17 18.45
CA VAL A 27 38.98 -15.31 19.50
C VAL A 27 39.55 -15.55 20.90
N LEU A 28 40.33 -16.62 21.10
CA LEU A 28 40.97 -16.91 22.38
C LEU A 28 42.12 -15.94 22.69
N ARG A 29 42.58 -15.16 21.71
CA ARG A 29 43.67 -14.20 21.87
C ARG A 29 43.12 -12.80 22.11
N ALA A 30 43.58 -12.17 23.20
CA ALA A 30 43.18 -10.83 23.62
C ALA A 30 43.68 -9.72 22.67
N ASP A 31 44.82 -9.96 22.03
CA ASP A 31 45.47 -9.04 21.09
C ASP A 31 45.65 -9.71 19.73
N CYS A 32 45.57 -8.91 18.66
CA CYS A 32 45.78 -9.41 17.31
C CYS A 32 47.27 -9.78 17.08
N PRO A 33 47.59 -11.02 16.67
CA PRO A 33 48.97 -11.47 16.49
C PRO A 33 49.70 -10.79 15.31
N TYR A 34 48.96 -10.22 14.36
CA TYR A 34 49.53 -9.61 13.16
C TYR A 34 49.81 -8.11 13.32
N CYS A 35 49.00 -7.38 14.10
CA CYS A 35 49.11 -5.93 14.21
C CYS A 35 49.18 -5.39 15.65
N GLY A 36 49.12 -6.27 16.66
CA GLY A 36 49.18 -5.91 18.08
C GLY A 36 47.97 -5.13 18.61
N ALA A 37 46.89 -5.01 17.84
CA ALA A 37 45.70 -4.30 18.28
C ALA A 37 44.96 -5.10 19.38
N ARG A 38 44.77 -4.46 20.54
CA ARG A 38 43.99 -5.00 21.65
C ARG A 38 42.50 -4.93 21.34
N GLN A 39 41.75 -6.01 21.53
CA GLN A 39 40.30 -5.94 21.43
C GLN A 39 39.76 -5.05 22.56
N GLN A 40 39.24 -3.88 22.20
CA GLN A 40 38.42 -3.10 23.11
C GLN A 40 37.09 -3.83 23.28
N LYS A 41 36.93 -4.57 24.39
CA LYS A 41 35.59 -4.84 24.92
C LYS A 41 34.95 -3.47 25.12
N GLN A 42 33.97 -3.11 24.28
CA GLN A 42 33.09 -2.00 24.58
C GLN A 42 32.43 -2.36 25.91
N SER A 43 32.95 -1.80 27.00
CA SER A 43 32.27 -1.79 28.28
C SER A 43 30.91 -1.19 28.01
N ALA A 44 29.88 -2.02 28.13
CA ALA A 44 28.50 -1.61 28.05
C ALA A 44 28.30 -0.52 29.12
N ARG A 45 28.49 0.74 28.72
CA ARG A 45 27.81 1.85 29.38
C ARG A 45 26.36 1.65 29.01
N THR A 46 25.63 0.92 29.85
CA THR A 46 24.19 1.11 29.95
C THR A 46 24.00 2.60 30.17
N ALA A 47 23.53 3.30 29.14
CA ALA A 47 22.99 4.62 29.29
C ALA A 47 21.92 4.51 30.38
N SER A 48 22.08 5.23 31.48
CA SER A 48 21.00 5.42 32.43
C SER A 48 19.81 5.92 31.64
N SER A 49 18.75 5.11 31.62
CA SER A 49 17.45 5.45 31.07
C SER A 49 17.12 6.87 31.49
N SER A 50 16.94 7.76 30.52
CA SER A 50 16.33 9.06 30.75
C SER A 50 15.03 8.86 31.55
N ASP A 51 14.83 9.70 32.57
CA ASP A 51 13.65 9.75 33.45
C ASP A 51 12.32 10.01 32.71
N SER A 52 12.32 10.06 31.38
CA SER A 52 11.13 10.08 30.51
C SER A 52 10.37 8.75 30.48
N VAL A 53 10.91 7.67 31.07
CA VAL A 53 10.29 6.34 31.12
C VAL A 53 9.82 6.00 32.54
N ARG A 54 9.30 6.97 33.30
CA ARG A 54 8.47 6.67 34.48
C ARG A 54 7.07 7.23 34.27
N LYS A 55 6.13 6.33 33.93
CA LYS A 55 4.69 6.63 33.95
C LYS A 55 4.30 7.02 35.39
N GLY A 56 3.74 8.22 35.58
CA GLY A 56 3.19 8.67 36.87
C GLY A 56 3.78 9.95 37.48
N THR A 57 4.59 10.74 36.76
CA THR A 57 5.03 12.07 37.27
C THR A 57 4.16 13.21 36.73
N THR A 58 4.03 14.29 37.50
CA THR A 58 3.21 15.47 37.16
C THR A 58 3.68 16.22 35.91
N ALA A 59 4.91 15.97 35.44
CA ALA A 59 5.44 16.48 34.18
C ALA A 59 4.93 15.67 32.96
N ALA A 60 4.76 14.36 33.08
CA ALA A 60 4.22 13.51 32.02
C ALA A 60 2.74 13.82 31.71
N ALA A 61 1.94 14.13 32.75
CA ALA A 61 0.53 14.46 32.59
C ALA A 61 0.27 15.79 31.85
N ARG A 62 1.20 16.76 31.91
CA ARG A 62 1.06 18.05 31.21
C ARG A 62 1.46 17.97 29.73
N ALA A 63 2.28 16.99 29.34
CA ALA A 63 2.65 16.76 27.95
C ALA A 63 1.54 16.07 27.14
N GLU A 64 0.68 15.29 27.79
CA GLU A 64 -0.42 14.54 27.15
C GLU A 64 -1.56 15.46 26.69
N VAL A 65 -1.84 16.55 27.42
CA VAL A 65 -2.87 17.51 27.03
C VAL A 65 -2.44 18.37 25.84
N ASN A 66 -1.16 18.76 25.75
CA ASN A 66 -0.69 19.68 24.69
C ASN A 66 -0.68 19.03 23.30
N THR A 67 -0.43 17.72 23.18
CA THR A 67 -0.47 17.03 21.87
C THR A 67 -1.90 16.72 21.44
N GLN A 68 -2.80 16.39 22.38
CA GLN A 68 -4.20 16.11 22.07
C GLN A 68 -4.92 17.31 21.46
N TRP A 69 -4.75 18.52 22.02
CA TRP A 69 -5.37 19.72 21.46
C TRP A 69 -4.77 20.13 20.11
N GLN A 70 -3.47 19.89 19.89
CA GLN A 70 -2.83 20.14 18.59
C GLN A 70 -3.37 19.21 17.49
N PHE A 71 -3.63 17.93 17.80
CA PHE A 71 -4.27 17.02 16.85
C PHE A 71 -5.74 17.37 16.59
N ILE A 72 -6.49 17.81 17.60
CA ILE A 72 -7.90 18.21 17.44
C ILE A 72 -8.00 19.48 16.58
N LEU A 73 -7.22 20.53 16.87
CA LEU A 73 -7.23 21.76 16.09
C LEU A 73 -6.73 21.53 14.65
N GLY A 74 -5.73 20.68 14.47
CA GLY A 74 -5.24 20.27 13.16
C GLY A 74 -6.30 19.51 12.34
N LEU A 75 -6.97 18.52 12.94
CA LEU A 75 -8.03 17.76 12.27
C LEU A 75 -9.21 18.66 11.90
N CYS A 76 -9.62 19.58 12.80
CA CYS A 76 -10.67 20.55 12.51
C CYS A 76 -10.32 21.47 11.33
N LEU A 77 -9.08 21.95 11.22
CA LEU A 77 -8.66 22.78 10.08
C LEU A 77 -8.63 21.99 8.77
N VAL A 78 -8.12 20.77 8.79
CA VAL A 78 -8.11 19.91 7.59
C VAL A 78 -9.54 19.58 7.13
N ALA A 79 -10.43 19.26 8.07
CA ALA A 79 -11.85 19.02 7.77
C ALA A 79 -12.53 20.26 7.16
N ALA A 80 -12.25 21.46 7.68
CA ALA A 80 -12.82 22.70 7.16
C ALA A 80 -12.37 22.98 5.71
N VAL A 81 -11.11 22.73 5.37
CA VAL A 81 -10.58 22.88 4.00
C VAL A 81 -11.24 21.87 3.05
N ILE A 82 -11.37 20.60 3.47
CA ILE A 82 -12.02 19.56 2.66
C ILE A 82 -13.49 19.93 2.38
N ILE A 83 -14.22 20.41 3.38
CA ILE A 83 -15.63 20.84 3.22
C ILE A 83 -15.72 22.00 2.22
N ALA A 84 -14.83 22.98 2.29
CA ALA A 84 -14.80 24.10 1.34
C ALA A 84 -14.56 23.64 -0.11
N VAL A 85 -13.69 22.65 -0.31
CA VAL A 85 -13.41 22.08 -1.65
C VAL A 85 -14.62 21.30 -2.18
N ILE A 86 -15.29 20.52 -1.34
CA ILE A 86 -16.52 19.79 -1.73
C ILE A 86 -17.64 20.78 -2.11
N ILE A 87 -17.80 21.87 -1.36
CA ILE A 87 -18.79 22.91 -1.68
C ILE A 87 -18.42 23.60 -3.02
N LEU A 88 -17.14 23.86 -3.26
CA LEU A 88 -16.68 24.43 -4.53
C LEU A 88 -17.02 23.50 -5.72
N ILE A 89 -16.73 22.20 -5.59
CA ILE A 89 -17.02 21.20 -6.63
C ILE A 89 -18.53 21.07 -6.86
N THR A 90 -19.32 20.95 -5.79
CA THR A 90 -20.79 20.84 -5.90
C THR A 90 -21.46 22.10 -6.44
N SER A 91 -20.90 23.30 -6.20
CA SER A 91 -21.40 24.54 -6.78
C SER A 91 -21.24 24.65 -8.30
N THR A 92 -20.41 23.78 -8.91
CA THR A 92 -20.15 23.76 -10.36
C THR A 92 -20.99 22.75 -11.15
N ILE A 93 -21.89 21.98 -10.52
CA ILE A 93 -22.64 20.89 -11.19
C ILE A 93 -24.17 21.11 -11.20
N ASN A 94 -24.67 22.23 -10.68
CA ASN A 94 -26.07 22.62 -10.92
C ASN A 94 -26.21 23.31 -12.28
N GLY A 95 -25.91 22.57 -13.34
CA GLY A 95 -26.39 22.82 -14.69
C GLY A 95 -27.71 22.08 -14.86
N ASP A 96 -28.75 22.82 -15.17
CA ASP A 96 -30.15 22.41 -15.20
C ASP A 96 -30.36 21.17 -16.07
N TYR A 97 -30.77 20.04 -15.47
CA TYR A 97 -31.23 18.89 -16.23
C TYR A 97 -32.66 19.17 -16.71
N GLU A 98 -32.78 19.94 -17.79
CA GLU A 98 -34.05 20.08 -18.48
C GLU A 98 -34.45 18.72 -19.07
N THR A 99 -35.54 18.19 -18.53
CA THR A 99 -36.25 17.02 -19.05
C THR A 99 -36.89 17.39 -20.38
N ALA A 100 -36.43 16.79 -21.48
CA ALA A 100 -37.16 16.79 -22.74
C ALA A 100 -37.34 15.36 -23.26
N ALA A 101 -38.57 14.87 -23.16
CA ALA A 101 -39.05 13.65 -23.79
C ALA A 101 -39.03 13.78 -25.33
N PRO A 102 -39.00 12.66 -26.09
CA PRO A 102 -38.72 12.66 -27.52
C PRO A 102 -39.95 13.07 -28.35
N SER A 103 -39.73 13.84 -29.42
CA SER A 103 -40.70 14.03 -30.49
C SER A 103 -40.08 13.63 -31.83
N PRO A 104 -40.79 12.88 -32.69
CA PRO A 104 -40.24 12.34 -33.93
C PRO A 104 -40.47 13.26 -35.14
N SER A 105 -39.69 12.99 -36.19
CA SER A 105 -39.88 13.41 -37.60
C SER A 105 -39.38 14.81 -37.96
N ALA A 106 -38.34 14.85 -38.80
CA ALA A 106 -38.51 15.13 -40.23
C ALA A 106 -37.18 14.89 -40.96
N VAL A 107 -37.28 14.05 -41.99
CA VAL A 107 -36.26 13.82 -43.01
C VAL A 107 -36.12 15.09 -43.84
N GLU A 108 -34.91 15.66 -43.92
CA GLU A 108 -34.47 16.33 -45.14
C GLU A 108 -33.04 15.90 -45.50
N THR A 109 -32.99 15.19 -46.61
CA THR A 109 -31.80 14.79 -47.35
C THR A 109 -31.19 16.03 -48.00
N LEU A 110 -29.98 16.40 -47.59
CA LEU A 110 -29.07 17.22 -48.39
C LEU A 110 -27.70 16.54 -48.49
N THR A 111 -27.17 16.64 -49.69
CA THR A 111 -26.10 15.91 -50.38
C THR A 111 -24.76 15.82 -49.61
N PRO A 112 -24.07 14.65 -49.62
CA PRO A 112 -22.81 14.48 -48.91
C PRO A 112 -21.68 15.26 -49.59
N SER A 113 -21.20 16.31 -48.92
CA SER A 113 -19.84 16.82 -49.14
C SER A 113 -18.86 15.81 -48.53
N PRO A 114 -17.82 15.32 -49.24
CA PRO A 114 -16.80 14.49 -48.62
C PRO A 114 -15.98 15.35 -47.65
N SER A 115 -16.39 15.35 -46.38
CA SER A 115 -15.53 15.75 -45.27
C SER A 115 -14.26 14.89 -45.33
N PRO A 116 -13.04 15.45 -45.13
CA PRO A 116 -11.87 14.61 -44.94
C PRO A 116 -12.16 13.65 -43.79
N THR A 117 -12.11 12.35 -44.10
CA THR A 117 -12.16 11.27 -43.11
C THR A 117 -11.10 11.56 -42.06
N ALA A 118 -11.51 11.89 -40.84
CA ALA A 118 -10.61 11.87 -39.70
C ALA A 118 -9.99 10.47 -39.66
N THR A 119 -8.66 10.41 -39.74
CA THR A 119 -7.87 9.20 -39.54
C THR A 119 -8.44 8.45 -38.33
N PRO A 120 -8.69 7.13 -38.40
CA PRO A 120 -9.10 6.38 -37.22
C PRO A 120 -8.02 6.60 -36.16
N THR A 121 -8.35 7.35 -35.11
CA THR A 121 -7.52 7.44 -33.91
C THR A 121 -7.30 6.00 -33.46
N PRO A 122 -6.06 5.52 -33.35
CA PRO A 122 -5.81 4.16 -32.93
C PRO A 122 -6.47 3.99 -31.55
N THR A 123 -7.45 3.08 -31.46
CA THR A 123 -8.03 2.70 -30.17
C THR A 123 -6.87 2.27 -29.27
N PRO A 124 -6.62 2.92 -28.13
CA PRO A 124 -5.55 2.54 -27.23
C PRO A 124 -5.78 1.07 -26.85
N THR A 125 -4.87 0.19 -27.26
CA THR A 125 -4.98 -1.24 -27.02
C THR A 125 -4.30 -1.53 -25.69
N VAL A 126 -5.09 -1.78 -24.65
CA VAL A 126 -4.59 -2.27 -23.36
C VAL A 126 -4.19 -3.73 -23.52
N GLU A 127 -2.97 -4.06 -23.13
CA GLU A 127 -2.43 -5.42 -23.20
C GLU A 127 -2.76 -6.21 -21.95
N SER A 128 -2.61 -5.61 -20.76
CA SER A 128 -2.95 -6.26 -19.50
C SER A 128 -3.35 -5.27 -18.41
N VAL A 129 -4.13 -5.77 -17.45
CA VAL A 129 -4.51 -5.08 -16.21
C VAL A 129 -4.12 -5.99 -15.07
N THR A 130 -3.56 -5.41 -14.01
CA THR A 130 -3.14 -6.13 -12.81
C THR A 130 -3.66 -5.43 -11.58
N ILE A 131 -4.25 -6.19 -10.64
CA ILE A 131 -4.69 -5.67 -9.34
C ILE A 131 -3.52 -5.76 -8.37
N THR A 132 -3.25 -4.65 -7.68
CA THR A 132 -2.21 -4.53 -6.68
C THR A 132 -2.77 -4.06 -5.35
N PHE A 133 -2.18 -4.52 -4.26
CA PHE A 133 -2.45 -4.05 -2.92
C PHE A 133 -1.13 -3.63 -2.29
N LEU A 134 -1.03 -2.36 -1.88
CA LEU A 134 0.21 -1.78 -1.34
C LEU A 134 1.42 -2.00 -2.29
N GLY A 135 1.20 -1.87 -3.60
CA GLY A 135 2.23 -2.05 -4.63
C GLY A 135 2.67 -3.49 -4.86
N GLN A 136 1.92 -4.48 -4.36
CA GLN A 136 2.15 -5.90 -4.63
C GLN A 136 1.00 -6.47 -5.44
N GLU A 137 1.29 -7.19 -6.52
CA GLU A 137 0.26 -7.92 -7.26
C GLU A 137 -0.45 -8.93 -6.35
N LYS A 138 -1.79 -8.89 -6.38
CA LYS A 138 -2.64 -9.78 -5.60
C LYS A 138 -3.76 -10.34 -6.46
N THR A 139 -3.76 -11.66 -6.59
CA THR A 139 -4.85 -12.43 -7.20
C THR A 139 -5.81 -13.01 -6.16
N GLU A 140 -5.40 -13.06 -4.90
CA GLU A 140 -6.24 -13.47 -3.77
C GLU A 140 -5.83 -12.82 -2.45
N PHE A 141 -6.81 -12.56 -1.59
CA PHE A 141 -6.57 -12.16 -0.20
C PHE A 141 -7.76 -12.50 0.71
N ALA A 142 -7.55 -12.35 2.02
CA ALA A 142 -8.60 -12.54 3.01
C ALA A 142 -8.79 -11.28 3.84
N THR A 143 -10.03 -10.97 4.18
CA THR A 143 -10.41 -9.82 5.01
C THR A 143 -11.48 -10.24 6.01
N SER A 144 -11.79 -9.36 6.96
CA SER A 144 -12.87 -9.56 7.93
C SER A 144 -14.05 -8.68 7.61
N ILE A 145 -15.26 -9.13 7.96
CA ILE A 145 -16.49 -8.33 7.77
C ILE A 145 -16.32 -6.93 8.39
N GLY A 146 -16.75 -5.90 7.65
CA GLY A 146 -16.67 -4.50 8.05
C GLY A 146 -15.33 -3.82 7.77
N ASN A 147 -14.29 -4.56 7.37
CA ASN A 147 -13.03 -3.94 6.94
C ASN A 147 -13.12 -3.42 5.50
N THR A 148 -12.45 -2.30 5.28
CA THR A 148 -12.24 -1.69 3.97
C THR A 148 -10.81 -1.87 3.52
N THR A 149 -10.60 -2.21 2.26
CA THR A 149 -9.27 -2.42 1.66
C THR A 149 -9.22 -1.69 0.32
N ALA A 150 -8.32 -0.71 0.19
CA ALA A 150 -8.09 -0.03 -1.08
C ALA A 150 -7.25 -0.93 -2.00
N LEU A 151 -7.77 -1.27 -3.17
CA LEU A 151 -7.04 -1.96 -4.23
C LEU A 151 -6.67 -0.95 -5.31
N ASP A 152 -5.45 -1.05 -5.79
CA ASP A 152 -4.96 -0.32 -6.95
C ASP A 152 -5.00 -1.23 -8.16
N ALA A 153 -5.16 -0.65 -9.36
CA ALA A 153 -5.01 -1.40 -10.60
C ALA A 153 -4.03 -0.69 -11.52
N THR A 154 -3.07 -1.46 -12.03
CA THR A 154 -2.05 -0.98 -12.97
C THR A 154 -2.39 -1.50 -14.37
N VAL A 155 -2.42 -0.60 -15.34
CA VAL A 155 -2.73 -0.89 -16.74
C VAL A 155 -1.44 -0.83 -17.55
N TYR A 156 -1.25 -1.80 -18.45
CA TYR A 156 -0.12 -1.82 -19.38
C TYR A 156 -0.62 -1.82 -20.83
N PRO A 157 -0.10 -0.94 -21.71
CA PRO A 157 0.91 0.10 -21.43
C PRO A 157 0.35 1.26 -20.58
N LEU A 158 1.23 1.95 -19.83
CA LEU A 158 0.84 3.04 -18.92
C LEU A 158 0.27 4.28 -19.64
N ASP A 159 0.46 4.36 -20.96
CA ASP A 159 0.02 5.47 -21.81
C ASP A 159 -1.50 5.49 -22.09
N VAL A 160 -2.24 4.58 -21.45
CA VAL A 160 -3.68 4.48 -21.60
C VAL A 160 -4.37 5.33 -20.55
N GLU A 161 -4.86 6.50 -20.97
CA GLU A 161 -5.77 7.33 -20.17
C GLU A 161 -7.18 6.69 -20.20
N GLY A 162 -7.44 5.80 -19.24
CA GLY A 162 -8.72 5.14 -19.05
C GLY A 162 -9.12 5.06 -17.60
N ALA A 163 -10.37 5.38 -17.29
CA ALA A 163 -10.95 5.07 -15.99
C ALA A 163 -11.04 3.54 -15.83
N ILE A 164 -10.65 3.04 -14.67
CA ILE A 164 -10.74 1.62 -14.34
C ILE A 164 -12.13 1.37 -13.78
N GLU A 165 -12.88 0.49 -14.44
CA GLU A 165 -14.19 0.07 -13.98
C GLU A 165 -14.05 -1.09 -12.99
N TRP A 166 -14.48 -0.86 -11.76
CA TRP A 166 -14.50 -1.87 -10.71
C TRP A 166 -15.87 -2.50 -10.58
N SER A 167 -15.91 -3.81 -10.35
CA SER A 167 -17.13 -4.55 -10.08
C SER A 167 -16.88 -5.71 -9.11
N SER A 168 -17.91 -6.09 -8.35
CA SER A 168 -17.89 -7.27 -7.48
C SER A 168 -18.77 -8.37 -8.06
N SER A 169 -18.38 -9.63 -7.85
CA SER A 169 -19.21 -10.77 -8.23
C SER A 169 -20.44 -10.96 -7.35
N ASP A 170 -20.36 -10.51 -6.08
CA ASP A 170 -21.45 -10.64 -5.11
C ASP A 170 -21.40 -9.50 -4.07
N GLU A 171 -22.29 -8.52 -4.26
CA GLU A 171 -22.41 -7.35 -3.39
C GLU A 171 -22.93 -7.67 -1.98
N SER A 172 -23.54 -8.85 -1.76
CA SER A 172 -23.99 -9.27 -0.42
C SER A 172 -22.82 -9.70 0.47
N ILE A 173 -21.71 -10.11 -0.14
CA ILE A 173 -20.49 -10.54 0.52
C ILE A 173 -19.49 -9.37 0.54
N LEU A 174 -19.38 -8.65 -0.56
CA LEU A 174 -18.31 -7.67 -0.76
C LEU A 174 -18.70 -6.62 -1.82
N THR A 175 -18.57 -5.35 -1.48
CA THR A 175 -18.80 -4.23 -2.39
C THR A 175 -17.48 -3.56 -2.76
N VAL A 176 -17.43 -2.90 -3.92
CA VAL A 176 -16.28 -2.12 -4.37
C VAL A 176 -16.78 -0.78 -4.91
N ASP A 177 -16.10 0.31 -4.56
CA ASP A 177 -16.41 1.65 -5.09
C ASP A 177 -15.66 1.94 -6.40
N GLU A 178 -15.96 3.08 -7.02
CA GLU A 178 -15.30 3.53 -8.25
C GLU A 178 -13.79 3.78 -8.08
N ASN A 179 -13.31 3.97 -6.85
CA ASN A 179 -11.91 4.19 -6.53
C ASN A 179 -11.14 2.87 -6.25
N GLY A 180 -11.80 1.71 -6.33
CA GLY A 180 -11.21 0.42 -6.00
C GLY A 180 -11.15 0.12 -4.50
N VAL A 181 -11.89 0.85 -3.67
CA VAL A 181 -12.05 0.59 -2.24
C VAL A 181 -13.09 -0.51 -2.03
N VAL A 182 -12.59 -1.65 -1.58
CA VAL A 182 -13.38 -2.84 -1.32
C VAL A 182 -13.87 -2.86 0.13
N THR A 183 -15.16 -3.04 0.34
CA THR A 183 -15.78 -3.15 1.67
C THR A 183 -16.37 -4.55 1.86
N ALA A 184 -15.96 -5.22 2.93
CA ALA A 184 -16.50 -6.54 3.29
C ALA A 184 -17.85 -6.41 3.99
N VAL A 185 -18.90 -6.98 3.42
CA VAL A 185 -20.29 -6.89 3.92
C VAL A 185 -20.74 -8.18 4.61
N GLY A 186 -20.39 -9.34 4.07
CA GLY A 186 -20.84 -10.64 4.55
C GLY A 186 -19.76 -11.73 4.42
N ALA A 187 -19.84 -12.77 5.24
CA ALA A 187 -18.91 -13.89 5.17
C ALA A 187 -19.11 -14.69 3.87
N GLY A 188 -17.99 -15.08 3.23
CA GLY A 188 -18.04 -15.89 2.02
C GLY A 188 -16.90 -15.60 1.06
N TRP A 189 -17.04 -16.11 -0.16
CA TRP A 189 -16.10 -15.88 -1.25
C TRP A 189 -16.74 -14.95 -2.27
N ALA A 190 -16.04 -13.87 -2.62
CA ALA A 190 -16.40 -12.97 -3.71
C ALA A 190 -15.17 -12.66 -4.56
N SER A 191 -15.38 -12.27 -5.81
CA SER A 191 -14.31 -11.84 -6.72
C SER A 191 -14.51 -10.38 -7.07
N VAL A 192 -13.42 -9.61 -7.02
CA VAL A 192 -13.36 -8.24 -7.50
C VAL A 192 -12.77 -8.25 -8.91
N ILE A 193 -13.39 -7.52 -9.82
CA ILE A 193 -13.02 -7.45 -11.23
C ILE A 193 -12.74 -6.00 -11.59
N ALA A 194 -11.52 -5.73 -12.06
CA ALA A 194 -11.12 -4.43 -12.60
C ALA A 194 -11.04 -4.52 -14.12
N ARG A 195 -11.70 -3.61 -14.85
CA ARG A 195 -11.72 -3.58 -16.32
C ARG A 195 -11.23 -2.25 -16.86
N CYS A 196 -10.48 -2.30 -17.96
CA CYS A 196 -10.02 -1.12 -18.68
C CYS A 196 -9.86 -1.45 -20.18
N TYR A 197 -10.55 -0.72 -21.05
CA TYR A 197 -10.54 -0.88 -22.52
C TYR A 197 -10.53 -2.34 -23.02
N GLY A 198 -11.36 -3.19 -22.41
CA GLY A 198 -11.53 -4.60 -22.80
C GLY A 198 -10.60 -5.60 -22.11
N ALA A 199 -9.54 -5.14 -21.44
CA ALA A 199 -8.72 -5.98 -20.56
C ALA A 199 -9.35 -6.03 -19.15
N ALA A 200 -9.20 -7.18 -18.47
CA ALA A 200 -9.79 -7.41 -17.16
C ALA A 200 -8.83 -8.17 -16.23
N ALA A 201 -8.79 -7.74 -14.97
CA ALA A 201 -8.10 -8.42 -13.88
C ALA A 201 -9.13 -8.90 -12.84
N GLN A 202 -8.83 -10.03 -12.19
CA GLN A 202 -9.70 -10.60 -11.16
C GLN A 202 -8.91 -10.91 -9.89
N CYS A 203 -9.48 -10.56 -8.74
CA CYS A 203 -8.93 -10.85 -7.42
C CYS A 203 -9.97 -11.56 -6.56
N LYS A 204 -9.63 -12.75 -6.04
CA LYS A 204 -10.53 -13.54 -5.21
C LYS A 204 -10.39 -13.18 -3.74
N VAL A 205 -11.49 -12.85 -3.09
CA VAL A 205 -11.51 -12.37 -1.70
C VAL A 205 -12.28 -13.36 -0.83
N LEU A 206 -11.66 -13.75 0.27
CA LEU A 206 -12.30 -14.50 1.34
C LEU A 206 -12.66 -13.56 2.49
N VAL A 207 -13.94 -13.41 2.76
CA VAL A 207 -14.44 -12.66 3.92
C VAL A 207 -14.70 -13.63 5.07
N ARG A 208 -14.08 -13.37 6.22
CA ARG A 208 -14.21 -14.14 7.46
C ARG A 208 -14.93 -13.38 8.57
#